data_AF-X6L8B6-F1
#
_entry.id   AF-X6L8B6-F1
#
_cell.length_a   1.000
_cell.length_b   1.000
_cell.length_c   1.000
_cell.angle_alpha   90.00
_cell.angle_beta   90.00
_cell.angle_gamma   90.00
#
_symmetry.space_group_name_H-M   'P 1'
#
loop_
_entity.id
_entity.type
_entity.pdbx_description
1 polymer ?
#
loop_
_entity_poly.entity_id
_entity_poly.type
_entity_poly.pdbx_seq_one_letter_code
_entity_poly.pdbx_strand_id
1 'polypeptide(L)'
;EHYAWNAKVESEDEYTQMILLTWVKYDQYIQQIMQISKMWNHSIDLNLIYVALDDLCQGNINKTIQILFEFEQWKCQNNNEQKYKKRINEFLEKRCCNHNINLFCMFLSKKYKLIAVEGAALYTVNDGVPFIAYKLNNFVSATFILIYKNENKTMLTITSCLKNSIKSNSKRMNYF
;
A
#
# COMPACT_ATOMS: atom_id res chain seq x y z
N GLU A 1 18.47 -3.98 -8.80
CA GLU A 1 17.49 -5.07 -8.97
C GLU A 1 16.31 -5.05 -7.99
N HIS A 2 16.33 -4.29 -6.87
CA HIS A 2 15.23 -4.26 -5.87
C HIS A 2 13.84 -3.82 -6.37
N TYR A 3 13.75 -3.19 -7.54
CA TYR A 3 12.48 -2.74 -8.15
C TYR A 3 12.07 -3.60 -9.36
N ALA A 4 12.74 -4.73 -9.59
CA ALA A 4 12.41 -5.63 -10.68
C ALA A 4 11.16 -6.47 -10.36
N TRP A 5 10.42 -6.81 -11.41
CA TRP A 5 9.32 -7.77 -11.36
C TRP A 5 9.79 -9.08 -11.96
N ASN A 6 9.47 -10.18 -11.28
CA ASN A 6 9.55 -11.51 -11.82
C ASN A 6 8.26 -11.77 -12.61
N ALA A 7 8.38 -12.29 -13.82
CA ALA A 7 7.26 -12.75 -14.62
C ALA A 7 7.41 -14.26 -14.82
N LYS A 8 6.38 -15.02 -14.48
CA LYS A 8 6.34 -16.47 -14.66
C LYS A 8 5.04 -16.86 -15.35
N VAL A 9 5.11 -17.69 -16.37
CA VAL A 9 3.93 -18.31 -16.97
C VAL A 9 3.39 -19.36 -16.00
N GLU A 10 2.16 -19.19 -15.53
CA GLU A 10 1.47 -20.16 -14.66
C GLU A 10 0.74 -21.22 -15.47
N SER A 11 0.09 -20.81 -16.56
CA SER A 11 -0.60 -21.72 -17.48
C SER A 11 -0.72 -21.07 -18.86
N GLU A 12 -0.85 -21.90 -19.89
CA GLU A 12 -1.00 -21.45 -21.27
C GLU A 12 -1.93 -22.44 -21.99
N ASP A 13 -2.87 -21.90 -22.76
CA ASP A 13 -3.73 -22.62 -23.70
C ASP A 13 -3.60 -22.01 -25.11
N GLU A 14 -4.37 -22.53 -26.08
CA GLU A 14 -4.31 -22.10 -27.49
C GLU A 14 -4.58 -20.59 -27.67
N TYR A 15 -5.31 -19.96 -26.75
CA TYR A 15 -5.77 -18.57 -26.87
C TYR A 15 -5.31 -17.66 -25.73
N THR A 16 -4.84 -18.20 -24.61
CA THR A 16 -4.59 -17.45 -23.37
C THR A 16 -3.30 -17.90 -22.68
N GLN A 17 -2.53 -16.92 -22.20
CA GLN A 17 -1.39 -17.15 -21.30
C GLN A 17 -1.64 -16.43 -19.97
N MET A 18 -1.56 -17.16 -18.88
CA MET A 18 -1.65 -16.62 -17.53
C MET A 18 -0.23 -16.36 -17.02
N ILE A 19 0.10 -15.08 -16.80
CA ILE A 19 1.40 -14.65 -16.29
C ILE A 19 1.22 -14.19 -14.84
N LEU A 20 1.92 -14.86 -13.92
CA LEU A 20 2.11 -14.39 -12.57
C LEU A 20 3.24 -13.37 -12.55
N LEU A 21 2.92 -12.17 -12.09
CA LEU A 21 3.88 -11.13 -11.79
C LEU A 21 4.10 -11.09 -10.28
N THR A 22 5.33 -11.36 -9.83
CA THR A 22 5.72 -11.17 -8.44
C THR A 22 6.78 -10.10 -8.34
N TRP A 23 6.71 -9.29 -7.29
CA TRP A 23 7.75 -8.30 -7.05
C TRP A 23 8.97 -8.98 -6.42
N VAL A 24 10.16 -8.78 -6.98
CA VAL A 24 11.39 -9.47 -6.53
C VAL A 24 11.62 -9.27 -5.04
N LYS A 25 11.36 -8.07 -4.52
CA LYS A 25 11.52 -7.75 -3.11
C LYS A 25 10.51 -8.48 -2.23
N TYR A 26 9.26 -8.62 -2.69
CA TYR A 26 8.23 -9.38 -1.96
C TYR A 26 8.58 -10.88 -1.90
N ASP A 27 9.10 -11.45 -3.00
CA ASP A 27 9.52 -12.85 -3.08
C ASP A 27 10.60 -13.20 -2.06
N GLN A 28 11.51 -12.25 -1.74
CA GLN A 28 12.55 -12.44 -0.71
C GLN A 28 11.94 -12.75 0.67
N TYR A 29 10.74 -12.26 0.95
CA TYR A 29 10.07 -12.39 2.25
C TYR A 29 8.96 -13.43 2.27
N ILE A 30 8.64 -14.09 1.15
CA ILE A 30 7.43 -14.92 1.02
C ILE A 30 7.34 -16.02 2.07
N GLN A 31 8.46 -16.67 2.39
CA GLN A 31 8.51 -17.74 3.40
C GLN A 31 8.26 -17.21 4.82
N GLN A 32 8.82 -16.05 5.15
CA GLN A 32 8.62 -15.42 6.45
C GLN A 32 7.19 -14.89 6.60
N ILE A 33 6.64 -14.29 5.54
CA ILE A 33 5.24 -13.85 5.49
C ILE A 33 4.30 -15.03 5.71
N MET A 34 4.54 -16.16 5.05
CA MET A 34 3.75 -17.39 5.21
C MET A 34 3.85 -17.98 6.62
N GLN A 35 5.05 -18.00 7.19
CA GLN A 35 5.26 -18.45 8.57
C GLN A 35 4.45 -17.60 9.55
N ILE A 36 4.56 -16.28 9.47
CA ILE A 36 3.83 -15.36 10.35
C ILE A 36 2.32 -15.51 10.11
N SER A 37 1.87 -15.53 8.86
CA SER A 37 0.45 -15.71 8.52
C SER A 37 -0.12 -16.99 9.16
N LYS A 38 0.61 -18.10 9.08
CA LYS A 38 0.21 -19.36 9.71
C LYS A 38 0.13 -19.28 11.24
N MET A 39 1.07 -18.59 11.90
CA MET A 39 1.01 -18.37 13.36
C MET A 39 -0.26 -17.63 13.79
N TRP A 40 -0.76 -16.75 12.93
CA TRP A 40 -1.98 -15.98 13.15
C TRP A 40 -3.22 -16.63 12.52
N ASN A 41 -3.17 -17.91 12.14
CA ASN A 41 -4.25 -18.63 11.45
C ASN A 41 -4.81 -17.87 10.24
N HIS A 42 -3.93 -17.23 9.47
CA HIS A 42 -4.24 -16.42 8.29
C HIS A 42 -5.16 -15.22 8.54
N SER A 43 -5.32 -14.78 9.80
CA SER A 43 -6.19 -13.65 10.16
C SER A 43 -5.61 -12.28 9.81
N ILE A 44 -4.31 -12.19 9.52
CA ILE A 44 -3.62 -10.94 9.16
C ILE A 44 -3.34 -10.91 7.65
N ASP A 45 -3.61 -9.75 7.04
CA ASP A 45 -3.31 -9.44 5.64
C ASP A 45 -1.83 -9.61 5.31
N LEU A 46 -1.54 -10.33 4.23
CA LEU A 46 -0.16 -10.64 3.82
C LEU A 46 0.64 -9.38 3.45
N ASN A 47 0.00 -8.38 2.85
CA ASN A 47 0.66 -7.10 2.53
C ASN A 47 1.02 -6.35 3.81
N LEU A 48 0.17 -6.44 4.84
CA LEU A 48 0.45 -5.84 6.15
C LEU A 48 1.64 -6.53 6.82
N ILE A 49 1.70 -7.86 6.77
CA ILE A 49 2.85 -8.62 7.27
C ILE A 49 4.12 -8.20 6.51
N TYR A 50 4.06 -8.11 5.18
CA TYR A 50 5.18 -7.66 4.36
C TYR A 50 5.68 -6.27 4.76
N VAL A 51 4.80 -5.26 4.81
CA VAL A 51 5.15 -3.89 5.21
C VAL A 51 5.75 -3.85 6.62
N ALA A 52 5.17 -4.60 7.57
CA ALA A 52 5.72 -4.69 8.92
C ALA A 52 7.08 -5.40 8.96
N LEU A 53 7.33 -6.36 8.08
CA LEU A 53 8.55 -7.15 8.03
C LEU A 53 9.70 -6.38 7.36
N ASP A 54 9.46 -5.80 6.20
CA ASP A 54 10.48 -5.11 5.43
C ASP A 54 10.75 -3.69 5.98
N ASP A 55 9.74 -2.83 6.02
CA ASP A 55 9.94 -1.40 6.29
C ASP A 55 10.25 -1.08 7.76
N LEU A 56 9.74 -1.87 8.70
CA LEU A 56 9.89 -1.61 10.14
C LEU A 56 10.91 -2.51 10.82
N CYS A 57 11.02 -3.75 10.36
CA CYS A 57 11.74 -4.80 11.08
C CYS A 57 12.96 -5.33 10.34
N GLN A 58 13.20 -4.92 9.09
CA GLN A 58 14.36 -5.33 8.28
C GLN A 58 14.48 -6.87 8.21
N GLY A 59 13.35 -7.56 8.02
CA GLY A 59 13.28 -9.03 7.96
C GLY A 59 13.29 -9.74 9.33
N ASN A 60 13.29 -9.02 10.45
CA ASN A 60 13.29 -9.63 11.78
C ASN A 60 11.90 -10.09 12.21
N ILE A 61 11.65 -11.40 12.10
CA ILE A 61 10.36 -12.05 12.44
C ILE A 61 9.88 -11.73 13.85
N ASN A 62 10.76 -11.79 14.86
CA ASN A 62 10.37 -11.58 16.26
C ASN A 62 9.87 -10.14 16.49
N LYS A 63 10.59 -9.15 15.93
CA LYS A 63 10.16 -7.75 15.98
C LYS A 63 8.83 -7.55 15.22
N THR A 64 8.67 -8.20 14.07
CA THR A 64 7.43 -8.13 13.29
C THR A 64 6.25 -8.68 14.07
N ILE A 65 6.37 -9.86 14.69
CA ILE A 65 5.32 -10.44 15.53
C ILE A 65 4.94 -9.48 16.65
N GLN A 66 5.92 -8.88 17.32
CA GLN A 66 5.68 -7.91 18.39
C GLN A 66 4.89 -6.69 17.89
N ILE A 67 5.30 -6.08 16.77
CA ILE A 67 4.61 -4.93 16.20
C ILE A 67 3.18 -5.29 15.75
N LEU A 68 2.99 -6.46 15.12
CA LEU A 68 1.67 -6.94 14.71
C LEU A 68 0.75 -7.18 15.90
N PHE A 69 1.28 -7.73 17.00
CA PHE A 69 0.54 -7.92 18.23
C PHE A 69 0.11 -6.59 18.86
N GLU A 70 1.04 -5.62 18.96
CA GLU A 70 0.72 -4.28 19.44
C GLU A 70 -0.31 -3.58 18.55
N PHE A 71 -0.25 -3.79 17.23
CA PHE A 71 -1.22 -3.25 16.28
C PHE A 71 -2.62 -3.82 16.50
N GLU A 72 -2.78 -5.15 16.63
CA GLU A 72 -4.09 -5.76 16.87
C GLU A 72 -4.67 -5.32 18.22
N GLN A 73 -3.84 -5.20 19.27
CA GLN A 73 -4.27 -4.62 20.54
C GLN A 73 -4.74 -3.16 20.37
N TRP A 74 -3.97 -2.35 19.66
CA TRP A 74 -4.32 -0.96 19.39
C TRP A 74 -5.64 -0.84 18.61
N LYS A 75 -5.87 -1.72 17.63
CA LYS A 75 -7.07 -1.72 16.79
C LYS A 75 -8.35 -1.92 17.61
N CYS A 76 -8.30 -2.80 18.62
CA CYS A 76 -9.41 -3.06 19.54
C CYS A 76 -9.64 -1.95 20.59
N GLN A 77 -8.66 -1.09 20.82
CA GLN A 77 -8.74 -0.05 21.85
C GLN A 77 -9.33 1.26 21.34
N ASN A 78 -9.91 2.06 22.25
CA ASN A 78 -10.24 3.48 22.04
C ASN A 78 -11.08 3.77 20.77
N ASN A 79 -11.87 2.79 20.33
CA ASN A 79 -12.66 2.83 19.09
C ASN A 79 -11.82 3.21 17.85
N ASN A 80 -10.54 2.81 17.81
CA ASN A 80 -9.62 3.19 16.73
C ASN A 80 -10.10 2.73 15.35
N GLU A 81 -10.70 1.54 15.26
CA GLU A 81 -11.33 1.08 14.02
C GLU A 81 -12.50 1.98 13.58
N GLN A 82 -13.33 2.46 14.52
CA GLN A 82 -14.40 3.39 14.19
C GLN A 82 -13.86 4.77 13.77
N LYS A 83 -12.75 5.23 14.39
CA LYS A 83 -12.08 6.46 13.96
C LYS A 83 -11.56 6.34 12.53
N TYR A 84 -11.04 5.18 12.16
CA TYR A 84 -10.67 4.89 10.77
C TYR A 84 -11.88 4.94 9.83
N LYS A 85 -13.00 4.30 10.19
CA LYS A 85 -14.23 4.31 9.37
C LYS A 85 -14.71 5.73 9.06
N LYS A 86 -14.53 6.69 9.98
CA LYS A 86 -14.85 8.12 9.75
C LYS A 86 -13.93 8.81 8.74
N ARG A 87 -12.71 8.30 8.55
CA ARG A 87 -11.66 8.87 7.68
C ARG A 87 -11.44 8.08 6.39
N ILE A 88 -12.23 7.03 6.14
CA ILE A 88 -12.05 6.13 5.00
C ILE A 88 -12.00 6.88 3.66
N ASN A 89 -12.80 7.93 3.50
CA ASN A 89 -12.84 8.74 2.29
C ASN A 89 -11.52 9.47 2.02
N GLU A 90 -10.81 9.94 3.06
CA GLU A 90 -9.50 10.59 2.91
C GLU A 90 -8.47 9.64 2.28
N PHE A 91 -8.50 8.37 2.69
CA PHE A 91 -7.63 7.33 2.12
C PHE A 91 -8.05 6.97 0.70
N LEU A 92 -9.34 6.84 0.43
CA LEU A 92 -9.86 6.51 -0.91
C LEU A 92 -9.57 7.61 -1.94
N GLU A 93 -9.68 8.89 -1.57
CA GLU A 93 -9.30 10.03 -2.43
C GLU A 93 -7.82 9.99 -2.81
N LYS A 94 -6.97 9.45 -1.94
CA LYS A 94 -5.54 9.19 -2.19
C LYS A 94 -5.27 7.81 -2.77
N ARG A 95 -6.31 7.11 -3.23
CA ARG A 95 -6.25 5.78 -3.85
C ARG A 95 -5.69 4.68 -2.94
N CYS A 96 -5.71 4.89 -1.63
CA CYS A 96 -5.26 3.91 -0.64
C CYS A 96 -6.41 2.93 -0.36
N CYS A 97 -6.51 1.86 -1.14
CA CYS A 97 -7.65 0.93 -1.09
C CYS A 97 -7.51 -0.19 -0.05
N ASN A 98 -6.30 -0.52 0.41
CA ASN A 98 -6.11 -1.57 1.40
C ASN A 98 -6.43 -1.05 2.83
N HIS A 99 -7.59 -1.44 3.36
CA HIS A 99 -8.06 -1.02 4.68
C HIS A 99 -7.13 -1.41 5.84
N ASN A 100 -6.50 -2.59 5.77
CA ASN A 100 -5.60 -3.07 6.81
C ASN A 100 -4.33 -2.22 6.84
N ILE A 101 -3.74 -1.94 5.67
CA ILE A 101 -2.59 -1.03 5.54
C ILE A 101 -2.93 0.38 6.02
N ASN A 102 -4.11 0.90 5.68
CA ASN A 102 -4.54 2.21 6.12
C ASN A 102 -4.65 2.30 7.65
N LEU A 103 -5.27 1.30 8.29
CA LEU A 103 -5.36 1.18 9.75
C LEU A 103 -3.97 1.07 10.38
N PHE A 104 -3.07 0.30 9.76
CA PHE A 104 -1.69 0.15 10.22
C PHE A 104 -0.93 1.48 10.13
N CYS A 105 -1.10 2.24 9.05
CA CYS A 105 -0.53 3.59 8.93
C CYS A 105 -1.06 4.55 9.99
N MET A 106 -2.35 4.46 10.35
CA MET A 106 -2.89 5.21 11.49
C MET A 106 -2.26 4.79 12.81
N PHE A 107 -2.03 3.50 13.04
CA PHE A 107 -1.31 3.03 14.22
C PHE A 107 0.12 3.61 14.28
N LEU A 108 0.89 3.48 13.20
CA LEU A 108 2.25 4.01 13.10
C LEU A 108 2.29 5.53 13.27
N SER A 109 1.31 6.26 12.72
CA SER A 109 1.21 7.71 12.89
C SER A 109 1.09 8.11 14.37
N LYS A 110 0.35 7.34 15.16
CA LYS A 110 0.17 7.62 16.59
C LYS A 110 1.44 7.27 17.38
N LYS A 111 2.08 6.14 17.04
CA LYS A 111 3.27 5.65 17.73
C LYS A 111 4.53 6.49 17.42
N TYR A 112 4.67 6.92 16.17
CA TYR A 112 5.89 7.57 15.65
C TYR A 112 5.67 9.01 15.13
N LYS A 113 4.49 9.59 15.32
CA LYS A 113 4.11 10.96 14.88
C LYS A 113 4.23 11.21 13.37
N LEU A 114 4.03 10.17 12.54
CA LEU A 114 3.99 10.28 11.08
C LEU A 114 2.62 10.74 10.57
N ILE A 115 2.50 11.23 9.33
CA ILE A 115 1.20 11.54 8.71
C ILE A 115 0.65 10.26 8.07
N ALA A 116 -0.43 9.71 8.64
CA ALA A 116 -0.97 8.39 8.26
C ALA A 116 -1.35 8.27 6.78
N VAL A 117 -2.04 9.29 6.23
CA VAL A 117 -2.55 9.26 4.85
C VAL A 117 -1.40 9.36 3.85
N GLU A 118 -0.41 10.19 4.11
CA GLU A 118 0.78 10.31 3.27
C GLU A 118 1.62 9.03 3.31
N GLY A 119 1.77 8.42 4.49
CA GLY A 119 2.41 7.11 4.62
C GLY A 119 1.69 6.02 3.83
N ALA A 120 0.37 5.91 3.95
CA ALA A 120 -0.42 4.94 3.20
C ALA A 120 -0.33 5.16 1.68
N ALA A 121 -0.33 6.42 1.23
CA ALA A 121 -0.15 6.77 -0.17
C ALA A 121 1.23 6.36 -0.67
N LEU A 122 2.28 6.57 0.13
CA LEU A 122 3.65 6.19 -0.20
C LEU A 122 3.76 4.67 -0.39
N TYR A 123 3.23 3.86 0.54
CA TYR A 123 3.24 2.40 0.41
C TYR A 123 2.43 1.93 -0.81
N THR A 124 1.28 2.55 -1.07
CA THR A 124 0.46 2.21 -2.25
C THR A 124 1.21 2.47 -3.56
N VAL A 125 1.94 3.59 -3.65
CA VAL A 125 2.68 3.98 -4.86
C VAL A 125 3.97 3.18 -5.02
N ASN A 126 4.74 3.00 -3.96
CA ASN A 126 6.08 2.39 -4.03
C ASN A 126 6.03 0.87 -4.12
N ASP A 127 5.15 0.25 -3.33
CA ASP A 127 5.13 -1.22 -3.19
C ASP A 127 4.06 -1.87 -4.06
N GLY A 128 3.32 -1.06 -4.84
CA GLY A 128 2.29 -1.56 -5.75
C GLY A 128 1.20 -2.37 -5.04
N VAL A 129 0.96 -2.10 -3.75
CA VAL A 129 -0.04 -2.82 -2.96
C VAL A 129 -1.38 -2.78 -3.71
N PRO A 130 -1.98 -3.93 -4.04
CA PRO A 130 -3.00 -3.99 -5.07
C PRO A 130 -4.21 -3.12 -4.74
N PHE A 131 -4.73 -2.46 -5.78
CA PHE A 131 -6.08 -1.92 -5.79
C PHE A 131 -7.05 -3.08 -5.57
N ILE A 132 -7.83 -3.06 -4.49
CA ILE A 132 -8.91 -4.05 -4.34
C ILE A 132 -9.84 -3.90 -5.55
N ALA A 133 -10.02 -4.99 -6.31
CA ALA A 133 -10.46 -4.97 -7.71
C ALA A 133 -11.92 -4.57 -7.99
N TYR A 134 -12.66 -3.95 -7.07
CA TYR A 134 -14.09 -3.66 -7.29
C TYR A 134 -14.41 -2.28 -7.90
N LYS A 135 -13.43 -1.43 -8.21
CA LYS A 135 -13.67 -0.15 -8.92
C LYS A 135 -12.49 0.26 -9.82
N LEU A 136 -12.41 -0.34 -11.02
CA LEU A 136 -11.57 0.16 -12.11
C LEU A 136 -12.48 0.72 -13.22
N ASN A 137 -12.79 2.01 -13.11
CA ASN A 137 -13.14 2.83 -14.27
C ASN A 137 -12.44 4.20 -14.09
N ASN A 138 -11.50 4.48 -14.99
CA ASN A 138 -10.85 5.78 -15.28
C ASN A 138 -9.51 6.13 -14.58
N PHE A 139 -8.45 5.71 -15.26
CA PHE A 139 -7.22 6.44 -15.67
C PHE A 139 -6.26 7.16 -14.69
N VAL A 140 -5.04 7.21 -15.25
CA VAL A 140 -3.68 7.38 -14.71
C VAL A 140 -3.32 8.84 -14.41
N SER A 141 -2.62 9.04 -13.29
CA SER A 141 -1.52 9.98 -13.12
C SER A 141 -0.86 9.65 -11.78
N ALA A 142 0.39 9.17 -11.80
CA ALA A 142 1.18 8.87 -10.62
C ALA A 142 2.28 9.93 -10.49
N THR A 143 2.16 10.76 -9.45
CA THR A 143 3.19 11.75 -9.11
C THR A 143 4.26 11.05 -8.27
N PHE A 144 5.47 10.91 -8.79
CA PHE A 144 6.61 10.40 -8.04
C PHE A 144 7.10 11.45 -7.05
N ILE A 145 7.10 11.11 -5.75
CA ILE A 145 7.78 11.88 -4.71
C ILE A 145 8.83 10.94 -4.10
N LEU A 146 10.10 11.14 -4.46
CA LEU A 146 11.24 10.48 -3.82
C LEU A 146 11.63 11.27 -2.57
N ILE A 147 11.43 10.71 -1.38
CA ILE A 147 12.00 11.24 -0.13
C ILE A 147 13.18 10.35 0.26
N TYR A 148 14.39 10.89 0.14
CA TYR A 148 15.58 10.29 0.75
C TYR A 148 15.62 10.67 2.23
N LYS A 149 15.74 9.66 3.10
CA LYS A 149 16.05 9.84 4.52
C LYS A 149 17.57 9.91 4.68
N ASN A 150 18.11 11.09 4.92
CA ASN A 150 19.51 11.27 5.34
C ASN A 150 19.54 11.57 6.85
N GLU A 151 20.43 10.92 7.59
CA GLU A 151 20.38 10.82 9.05
C GLU A 151 20.77 12.09 9.83
N ASN A 152 20.99 13.24 9.18
CA ASN A 152 21.34 14.45 9.91
C ASN A 152 20.72 15.73 9.30
N LYS A 153 19.80 16.31 10.08
CA LYS A 153 19.25 17.68 10.03
C LYS A 153 18.29 18.06 8.89
N THR A 154 17.39 18.95 9.31
CA THR A 154 16.12 19.45 8.77
C THR A 154 16.13 20.15 7.40
N MET A 155 14.96 20.01 6.75
CA MET A 155 14.34 20.81 5.68
C MET A 155 14.84 20.60 4.25
N LEU A 156 13.90 20.36 3.31
CA LEU A 156 13.99 20.83 1.92
C LEU A 156 12.61 20.79 1.21
N THR A 157 12.20 21.99 0.79
CA THR A 157 11.15 22.33 -0.18
C THR A 157 11.46 21.73 -1.55
N ILE A 158 10.45 21.40 -2.38
CA ILE A 158 10.46 21.66 -3.84
C ILE A 158 9.02 21.69 -4.40
N THR A 159 8.85 22.68 -5.25
CA THR A 159 7.70 23.06 -6.09
C THR A 159 7.94 22.55 -7.51
N SER A 160 6.91 22.03 -8.20
CA SER A 160 6.56 22.46 -9.58
C SER A 160 5.29 21.78 -10.12
N CYS A 161 4.46 22.61 -10.74
CA CYS A 161 3.22 22.30 -11.46
C CYS A 161 3.42 21.42 -12.71
N LEU A 162 2.39 20.64 -13.04
CA LEU A 162 2.02 20.33 -14.42
C LEU A 162 0.53 20.64 -14.62
N LYS A 163 0.25 21.77 -15.28
CA LYS A 163 -1.05 22.08 -15.87
C LYS A 163 -1.17 21.24 -17.14
N ASN A 164 -2.16 20.36 -17.22
CA ASN A 164 -2.71 19.94 -18.50
C ASN A 164 -4.18 20.34 -18.56
N SER A 165 -4.44 21.42 -19.31
CA SER A 165 -5.78 21.73 -19.80
C SER A 165 -6.12 20.70 -20.88
N ILE A 166 -6.97 19.72 -20.57
CA ILE A 166 -7.69 19.01 -21.62
C ILE A 166 -9.09 19.62 -21.66
N LYS A 167 -9.32 20.48 -22.66
CA LYS A 167 -10.66 20.84 -23.11
C LYS A 167 -11.32 19.56 -23.62
N SER A 168 -12.14 18.91 -22.82
CA SER A 168 -13.08 17.93 -23.36
C SER A 168 -14.23 18.69 -24.03
N ASN A 169 -14.06 18.99 -25.32
CA ASN A 169 -15.20 19.11 -26.22
C ASN A 169 -15.80 17.71 -26.34
N SER A 170 -16.94 17.48 -25.67
CA SER A 170 -17.81 16.36 -26.03
C SER A 170 -19.21 16.91 -26.26
N LYS A 171 -19.56 16.95 -27.55
CA LYS A 171 -20.87 17.29 -28.06
C LYS A 171 -21.92 16.40 -27.41
N ARG A 172 -23.01 17.04 -26.97
CA ARG A 172 -24.34 16.44 -26.82
C ARG A 172 -24.62 15.53 -28.02
N MET A 173 -24.90 14.26 -27.76
CA MET A 173 -25.68 13.42 -28.67
C MET A 173 -26.88 12.94 -27.86
N ASN A 174 -27.99 13.66 -28.05
CA ASN A 174 -29.32 13.19 -27.69
C ASN A 174 -29.67 12.07 -28.64
N TYR A 175 -30.19 10.96 -28.12
CA TYR A 175 -31.21 10.20 -28.83
C TYR A 175 -32.34 9.89 -27.84
N PHE A 176 -33.54 10.09 -28.38
CA PHE A 176 -34.85 10.03 -27.75
C PHE A 176 -35.16 8.67 -27.12
#